data_AF-A0A8T6SK34-F1
#
_entry.id   AF-A0A8T6SK34-F1
#
_cell.length_a   1.000
_cell.length_b   1.000
_cell.length_c   1.000
_cell.angle_alpha   90.00
_cell.angle_beta   90.00
_cell.angle_gamma   90.00
#
_symmetry.space_group_name_H-M   'P 1'
#
loop_
_entity.id
_entity.type
_entity.pdbx_description
1 polymer ?
#
loop_
_entity_poly.entity_id
_entity_poly.type
_entity_poly.pdbx_seq_one_letter_code
_entity_poly.pdbx_strand_id
1 'polypeptide(L)'
;AYTPVLVGSVWRGTAHRESDIDIIVHYDKPKEILETLKRHRLKVTKAEWTPVTEQGTMKTPFHIYLMLPPHEQAEIVVRSIEEAGLERRCEIYGDIIIGLRKHELEEILQKNPNQRFVPY
;
A
#
# COMPACT_ATOMS: atom_id res chain seq x y z
N ALA A 1 7.73 0.41 -15.59
CA ALA A 1 6.46 0.91 -15.02
C ALA A 1 6.29 0.30 -13.64
N TYR A 2 5.70 1.02 -12.67
CA TYR A 2 5.43 0.49 -11.34
C TYR A 2 4.18 -0.39 -11.35
N THR A 3 4.13 -1.40 -10.47
CA THR A 3 2.96 -2.26 -10.26
C THR A 3 2.44 -2.10 -8.83
N PRO A 4 1.84 -0.94 -8.49
CA PRO A 4 1.34 -0.68 -7.15
C PRO A 4 0.15 -1.59 -6.84
N VAL A 5 0.06 -2.02 -5.58
CA VAL A 5 -1.05 -2.80 -5.06
C VAL A 5 -1.63 -2.05 -3.87
N LEU A 6 -2.92 -1.70 -3.95
CA LEU A 6 -3.69 -1.14 -2.85
C LEU A 6 -3.97 -2.27 -1.84
N VAL A 7 -3.65 -2.02 -0.57
CA VAL A 7 -3.84 -2.97 0.53
C VAL A 7 -4.59 -2.28 1.66
N GLY A 8 -4.49 -2.82 2.88
CA GLY A 8 -5.05 -2.20 4.07
C GLY A 8 -6.58 -2.15 4.06
N SER A 9 -7.12 -1.20 4.82
CA SER A 9 -8.57 -1.09 5.07
C SER A 9 -9.38 -0.78 3.80
N VAL A 10 -8.79 -0.05 2.85
CA VAL A 10 -9.44 0.30 1.58
C VAL A 10 -9.67 -0.95 0.74
N TRP A 11 -8.65 -1.79 0.56
CA TRP A 11 -8.83 -3.09 -0.10
C TRP A 11 -9.87 -3.95 0.62
N ARG A 12 -9.84 -3.98 1.96
CA ARG A 12 -10.79 -4.80 2.75
C ARG A 12 -12.23 -4.36 2.63
N GLY A 13 -12.52 -3.15 2.13
CA GLY A 13 -13.84 -2.55 2.19
C GLY A 13 -14.26 -2.19 3.61
N THR A 14 -13.28 -1.94 4.50
CA THR A 14 -13.49 -1.58 5.91
C THR A 14 -12.94 -0.20 6.26
N ALA A 15 -12.44 0.55 5.28
CA ALA A 15 -12.01 1.92 5.45
C ALA A 15 -13.14 2.83 5.98
N HIS A 16 -12.78 3.73 6.87
CA HIS A 16 -13.61 4.83 7.36
C HIS A 16 -12.98 6.17 6.98
N ARG A 17 -13.67 7.28 7.29
CA ARG A 17 -13.26 8.64 6.88
C ARG A 17 -11.84 9.05 7.32
N GLU A 18 -11.33 8.43 8.38
CA GLU A 18 -10.01 8.73 8.95
C GLU A 18 -8.96 7.68 8.58
N SER A 19 -9.33 6.66 7.82
CA SER A 19 -8.37 5.67 7.31
C SER A 19 -7.45 6.31 6.28
N ASP A 20 -6.20 5.91 6.33
CA ASP A 20 -5.22 6.16 5.28
C ASP A 20 -5.35 5.15 4.12
N ILE A 21 -4.67 5.49 3.03
CA ILE A 21 -4.59 4.68 1.82
C ILE A 21 -3.24 3.96 1.81
N ASP A 22 -3.26 2.64 1.99
CA ASP A 22 -2.06 1.80 2.01
C ASP A 22 -1.73 1.25 0.63
N ILE A 23 -0.53 1.51 0.12
CA ILE A 23 -0.05 1.01 -1.17
C ILE A 23 1.30 0.31 -0.98
N ILE A 24 1.45 -0.86 -1.61
CA ILE A 24 2.73 -1.57 -1.67
C ILE A 24 3.28 -1.51 -3.09
N VAL A 25 4.58 -1.23 -3.19
CA VAL A 25 5.33 -1.23 -4.45
C VAL A 25 6.60 -2.05 -4.27
N HIS A 26 6.84 -3.02 -5.15
CA HIS A 26 8.11 -3.74 -5.20
C HIS A 26 9.07 -3.03 -6.16
N TYR A 27 10.14 -2.44 -5.62
CA TYR A 27 11.11 -1.67 -6.38
C TYR A 27 12.41 -1.45 -5.59
N ASP A 28 13.56 -1.79 -6.19
CA ASP A 28 14.86 -1.74 -5.47
C ASP A 28 15.42 -0.32 -5.30
N LYS A 29 14.83 0.67 -5.97
CA LYS A 29 15.32 2.06 -5.96
C LYS A 29 14.26 3.02 -5.42
N PRO A 30 13.99 3.02 -4.10
CA PRO A 30 12.94 3.85 -3.49
C PRO A 30 13.09 5.36 -3.76
N LYS A 31 14.33 5.84 -3.95
CA LYS A 31 14.59 7.23 -4.34
C LYS A 31 13.95 7.62 -5.67
N GLU A 32 13.86 6.72 -6.65
CA GLU A 32 13.21 7.02 -7.93
C GLU A 32 11.67 7.14 -7.78
N ILE A 33 11.08 6.43 -6.82
CA ILE A 33 9.67 6.60 -6.46
C ILE A 33 9.46 7.99 -5.86
N LEU A 34 10.31 8.42 -4.93
CA LEU A 34 10.25 9.79 -4.37
C LEU A 34 10.34 10.87 -5.45
N GLU A 35 11.29 10.75 -6.37
CA GLU A 35 11.43 11.72 -7.47
C GLU A 35 10.21 11.70 -8.41
N THR A 36 9.59 10.54 -8.62
CA THR A 36 8.33 10.46 -9.36
C THR A 36 7.19 11.18 -8.65
N LEU A 37 7.01 10.94 -7.34
CA LEU A 37 5.98 11.60 -6.54
C LEU A 37 6.15 13.14 -6.55
N LYS A 38 7.39 13.63 -6.41
CA LYS A 38 7.72 15.06 -6.50
C LYS A 38 7.41 15.65 -7.88
N ARG A 39 7.77 14.96 -8.97
CA ARG A 39 7.46 15.40 -10.34
C ARG A 39 5.96 15.56 -10.56
N HIS A 40 5.16 14.73 -9.92
CA HIS A 40 3.70 14.80 -9.94
C HIS A 40 3.10 15.75 -8.89
N ARG A 41 3.92 16.55 -8.20
CA ARG A 41 3.52 17.55 -7.19
C ARG A 41 2.73 16.96 -6.01
N LEU A 42 2.97 15.68 -5.69
CA LEU A 42 2.42 15.06 -4.49
C LEU A 42 3.22 15.48 -3.26
N LYS A 43 2.53 15.87 -2.18
CA LYS A 43 3.16 16.34 -0.95
C LYS A 43 3.63 15.15 -0.11
N VAL A 44 4.92 14.84 -0.20
CA VAL A 44 5.60 13.90 0.70
C VAL A 44 5.82 14.58 2.05
N THR A 45 5.25 14.03 3.12
CA THR A 45 5.37 14.56 4.48
C THR A 45 6.51 13.91 5.25
N LYS A 46 6.79 12.63 4.98
CA LYS A 46 7.84 11.85 5.62
C LYS A 46 8.29 10.72 4.69
N ALA A 47 9.57 10.36 4.72
CA ALA A 47 10.08 9.16 4.06
C ALA A 47 11.25 8.58 4.84
N GLU A 48 11.20 7.30 5.20
CA GLU A 48 12.18 6.67 6.08
C GLU A 48 12.29 5.16 5.86
N TRP A 49 13.40 4.57 6.30
CA TRP A 49 13.56 3.13 6.39
C TRP A 49 13.02 2.66 7.74
N THR A 50 12.07 1.73 7.73
CA THR A 50 11.43 1.22 8.95
C THR A 50 11.75 -0.27 9.09
N PRO A 51 12.52 -0.70 10.10
CA PRO A 51 12.78 -2.11 10.32
C PRO A 51 11.50 -2.81 10.81
N VAL A 52 11.19 -3.95 10.22
CA VAL A 52 10.07 -4.81 10.61
C VAL A 52 10.54 -6.26 10.71
N THR A 53 10.03 -7.01 11.67
CA THR A 53 10.30 -8.45 11.77
C THR A 53 9.08 -9.21 11.27
N GLU A 54 9.19 -9.80 10.08
CA GLU A 54 8.12 -10.58 9.46
C GLU A 54 8.57 -12.03 9.34
N GLN A 55 7.77 -12.98 9.86
CA GLN A 55 8.05 -14.41 9.82
C GLN A 55 9.46 -14.78 10.34
N GLY A 56 9.92 -14.11 11.40
CA GLY A 56 11.25 -14.33 11.99
C GLY A 56 12.42 -13.76 11.19
N THR A 57 12.17 -13.07 10.08
CA THR A 57 13.20 -12.38 9.29
C THR A 57 13.05 -10.88 9.45
N MET A 58 14.17 -10.21 9.77
CA MET A 58 14.21 -8.75 9.77
C MET A 58 14.24 -8.23 8.33
N LYS A 59 13.29 -7.37 8.01
CA LYS A 59 13.19 -6.63 6.76
C LYS A 59 13.28 -5.14 7.05
N THR A 60 13.61 -4.35 6.06
CA THR A 60 13.68 -2.89 6.20
C THR A 60 13.01 -2.26 4.99
N PRO A 61 11.67 -2.26 4.91
CA PRO A 61 10.95 -1.50 3.89
C PRO A 61 11.23 0.01 3.98
N PHE A 62 11.07 0.70 2.86
CA PHE A 62 11.13 2.15 2.80
C PHE A 62 9.71 2.73 2.72
N HIS A 63 9.32 3.44 3.77
CA HIS A 63 7.98 4.01 3.91
C HIS A 63 7.98 5.45 3.39
N ILE A 64 6.95 5.81 2.62
CA ILE A 64 6.74 7.15 2.09
C ILE A 64 5.33 7.58 2.47
N TYR A 65 5.23 8.64 3.28
CA TYR A 65 3.98 9.21 3.73
C TYR A 65 3.60 10.42 2.89
N LEU A 66 2.34 10.46 2.46
CA LEU A 66 1.78 11.46 1.58
C LEU A 66 0.57 12.14 2.24
N MET A 67 0.41 13.43 1.93
CA MET A 67 -0.81 14.19 2.20
C MET A 67 -1.48 14.51 0.87
N LEU A 68 -2.71 14.03 0.70
CA LEU A 68 -3.54 14.26 -0.48
C LEU A 68 -4.59 15.36 -0.20
N PRO A 69 -4.93 16.20 -1.20
CA PRO A 69 -6.05 17.13 -1.07
C PRO A 69 -7.41 16.38 -1.19
N PRO A 70 -8.42 16.71 -0.37
CA PRO A 70 -8.45 17.77 0.62
C PRO A 70 -7.64 17.49 1.89
N HIS A 71 -7.68 16.29 2.46
CA HIS A 71 -6.96 15.95 3.70
C HIS A 71 -6.69 14.44 3.89
N GLU A 72 -6.76 13.61 2.83
CA GLU A 72 -6.48 12.18 2.98
C GLU A 72 -4.98 11.91 3.16
N GLN A 73 -4.65 10.87 3.93
CA GLN A 73 -3.30 10.38 4.08
C GLN A 73 -3.10 9.13 3.23
N ALA A 74 -1.90 8.96 2.69
CA ALA A 74 -1.53 7.72 2.02
C ALA A 74 -0.12 7.29 2.44
N GLU A 75 0.06 5.99 2.61
CA GLU A 75 1.35 5.36 2.83
C GLU A 75 1.73 4.53 1.59
N ILE A 76 2.94 4.75 1.09
CA ILE A 76 3.55 3.87 0.10
C ILE A 76 4.69 3.13 0.77
N VAL A 77 4.54 1.81 0.89
CA VAL A 77 5.59 0.91 1.39
C VAL A 77 6.34 0.35 0.20
N VAL A 78 7.60 0.77 0.05
CA VAL A 78 8.50 0.28 -0.99
C VAL A 78 9.30 -0.90 -0.45
N ARG A 79 9.23 -2.02 -1.15
CA ARG A 79 9.90 -3.29 -0.79
C ARG A 79 10.80 -3.79 -1.92
N SER A 80 11.70 -4.72 -1.59
CA SER A 80 12.60 -5.32 -2.59
C SER A 80 11.82 -6.05 -3.66
N ILE A 81 12.32 -6.08 -4.90
CA ILE A 81 11.73 -6.90 -5.96
C ILE A 81 11.81 -8.40 -5.64
N GLU A 82 12.77 -8.82 -4.81
CA GLU A 82 12.89 -10.20 -4.34
C GLU A 82 11.73 -10.63 -3.44
N GLU A 83 11.04 -9.67 -2.82
CA GLU A 83 9.84 -9.92 -2.02
C GLU A 83 8.57 -10.00 -2.89
N ALA A 84 8.67 -9.68 -4.19
CA ALA A 84 7.53 -9.75 -5.09
C ALA A 84 7.04 -11.19 -5.26
N GLY A 85 5.76 -11.42 -4.97
CA GLY A 85 5.14 -12.74 -5.04
C GLY A 85 5.29 -13.58 -3.77
N LEU A 86 6.02 -13.12 -2.75
CA LEU A 86 6.00 -13.76 -1.44
C LEU A 86 4.67 -13.49 -0.75
N GLU A 87 4.06 -14.54 -0.21
CA GLU A 87 2.83 -14.42 0.56
C GLU A 87 3.10 -13.72 1.89
N ARG A 88 2.38 -12.61 2.12
CA ARG A 88 2.30 -11.97 3.43
C ARG A 88 0.95 -12.22 4.06
N ARG A 89 0.95 -12.38 5.38
CA ARG A 89 -0.28 -12.49 6.17
C ARG A 89 -0.64 -11.14 6.76
N CYS A 90 -1.92 -10.83 6.77
CA CYS A 90 -2.45 -9.68 7.47
C CYS A 90 -2.37 -9.90 8.98
N GLU A 91 -1.81 -8.95 9.72
CA GLU A 91 -1.68 -9.08 11.19
C GLU A 91 -3.03 -9.06 11.91
N ILE A 92 -4.02 -8.37 11.35
CA ILE A 92 -5.36 -8.23 11.93
C ILE A 92 -6.23 -9.45 11.60
N TYR A 93 -6.24 -9.87 10.33
CA TYR A 93 -7.16 -10.89 9.82
C TYR A 93 -6.54 -12.28 9.67
N GLY A 94 -5.20 -12.40 9.71
CA GLY A 94 -4.47 -13.66 9.63
C GLY A 94 -4.39 -14.32 8.24
N ASP A 95 -5.17 -13.86 7.27
CA ASP A 95 -5.22 -14.35 5.88
C ASP A 95 -4.18 -13.67 4.98
N ILE A 96 -4.03 -14.17 3.75
CA ILE A 96 -3.05 -13.69 2.79
C ILE A 96 -3.46 -12.31 2.25
N ILE A 97 -2.50 -11.37 2.21
CA ILE A 97 -2.69 -10.05 1.61
C ILE A 97 -2.59 -10.19 0.09
N ILE A 98 -3.73 -10.10 -0.60
CA ILE A 98 -3.81 -10.10 -2.07
C ILE A 98 -3.78 -8.66 -2.59
N GLY A 99 -4.59 -7.78 -1.99
CA GLY A 99 -4.75 -6.39 -2.40
C GLY A 99 -5.52 -6.21 -3.72
N LEU A 100 -5.49 -4.99 -4.26
CA LEU A 100 -6.12 -4.62 -5.52
C LEU A 100 -5.16 -3.80 -6.39
N ARG A 101 -5.14 -4.09 -7.68
CA ARG A 101 -4.58 -3.20 -8.69
C ARG A 101 -5.61 -2.16 -9.10
N LYS A 102 -5.15 -1.10 -9.77
CA LYS A 102 -6.00 0.02 -10.22
C LYS A 102 -7.27 -0.44 -10.96
N HIS A 103 -7.13 -1.34 -11.93
CA HIS A 103 -8.26 -1.81 -12.74
C HIS A 103 -9.27 -2.63 -11.92
N GLU A 104 -8.81 -3.46 -11.00
CA GLU A 104 -9.66 -4.26 -10.11
C GLU A 104 -10.44 -3.34 -9.15
N LEU A 105 -9.76 -2.31 -8.61
CA LEU A 105 -10.41 -1.27 -7.80
C LEU A 105 -11.48 -0.52 -8.62
N GLU A 106 -11.15 -0.10 -9.84
CA GLU A 106 -12.10 0.61 -10.73
C GLU A 106 -13.33 -0.26 -11.03
N GLU A 107 -13.14 -1.55 -11.29
CA GLU A 107 -14.23 -2.50 -11.52
C GLU A 107 -15.12 -2.68 -10.29
N ILE A 108 -14.52 -2.83 -9.10
CA ILE A 108 -15.27 -2.94 -7.84
C ILE A 108 -16.05 -1.67 -7.57
N LEU A 109 -15.44 -0.49 -7.72
CA LEU A 109 -16.12 0.79 -7.48
C LEU A 109 -17.32 0.99 -8.42
N GLN A 110 -17.25 0.48 -9.65
CA GLN A 110 -18.36 0.52 -10.60
C GLN A 110 -19.47 -0.49 -10.27
N LYS A 111 -19.11 -1.70 -9.82
CA LYS A 111 -20.07 -2.79 -9.60
C LYS A 111 -20.66 -2.80 -8.20
N ASN A 112 -19.83 -2.74 -7.17
CA ASN A 112 -20.20 -2.78 -5.77
C ASN A 112 -19.15 -2.05 -4.89
N PRO A 113 -19.27 -0.73 -4.71
CA PRO A 113 -18.30 0.05 -3.93
C PRO A 113 -18.27 -0.32 -2.43
N ASN A 114 -19.27 -1.05 -1.93
CA ASN A 114 -19.35 -1.51 -0.54
C ASN A 114 -18.85 -2.95 -0.35
N GLN A 115 -18.23 -3.55 -1.37
CA GLN A 115 -17.72 -4.91 -1.30
C GLN A 115 -16.65 -5.05 -0.22
N ARG A 116 -16.78 -6.09 0.61
CA ARG A 116 -15.82 -6.42 1.67
C ARG A 116 -15.04 -7.68 1.32
N PHE A 117 -13.76 -7.68 1.70
CA PHE A 117 -12.82 -8.77 1.48
C PHE A 117 -12.21 -9.20 2.82
N VAL A 118 -13.03 -9.71 3.74
CA VAL A 118 -12.60 -10.16 5.07
C VAL A 118 -12.82 -11.68 5.21
N PRO A 119 -11.94 -12.42 5.91
CA PRO A 119 -12.19 -13.83 6.22
C PRO A 119 -13.41 -13.99 7.14
N TYR A 120 -14.10 -15.12 7.01
CA TYR A 120 -15.25 -15.51 7.84
C TYR A 120 -14.83 -16.06 9.20
#